data_AF-A0AAE6RFC2-F1
#
_entry.id   AF-A0AAE6RFC2-F1
#
_cell.length_a   1.000
_cell.length_b   1.000
_cell.length_c   1.000
_cell.angle_alpha   90.00
_cell.angle_beta   90.00
_cell.angle_gamma   90.00
#
_symmetry.space_group_name_H-M   'P 1'
#
loop_
_entity.id
_entity.type
_entity.pdbx_description
1 polymer ?
#
loop_
_entity_poly.entity_id
_entity_poly.type
_entity_poly.pdbx_seq_one_letter_code
_entity_poly.pdbx_strand_id
1 'polypeptide(L)'
;MRPANEVKDGAKLLSLAQGLRSLLVPSPDVLADTVKELHPLVNLSDKVLPLKSYFNMVQDIQRTKHTHAAMRAAGEPLSREAVQQGVSRKLCTEDIFMVACSFLEVEIGKQGSVYYLSGESPDFKETKKNRNPLDLSDEVVLKSLSSGLARPDTDRGAVERGQIDSGFNHLVRLNQLHNLMLESVRLMKADERLTKVDIRKKFNISHTDYERMMSMARRSGLISFRNRKKDPSNAYTLRNDNHERVSEHAKNFGHTPQKMLNKILDDFFGMLEKRKKHED
;
A
#
# COMPACT_ATOMS: atom_id res chain seq x y z
N MET A 1 8.45 -10.12 7.57
CA MET A 1 9.22 -8.85 7.55
C MET A 1 9.41 -8.26 8.94
N ARG A 2 10.54 -7.56 9.20
CA ARG A 2 10.82 -6.88 10.47
C ARG A 2 9.81 -5.78 10.83
N PRO A 3 9.53 -5.55 12.13
CA PRO A 3 8.59 -4.53 12.56
C PRO A 3 9.16 -3.11 12.40
N ALA A 4 8.28 -2.13 12.19
CA ALA A 4 8.64 -0.75 11.84
C ALA A 4 9.52 -0.02 12.89
N ASN A 5 9.49 -0.44 14.16
CA ASN A 5 10.36 0.07 15.22
C ASN A 5 11.82 -0.36 15.02
N GLU A 6 12.06 -1.58 14.53
CA GLU A 6 13.40 -2.11 14.25
C GLU A 6 14.02 -1.56 12.97
N VAL A 7 13.19 -1.10 12.02
CA VAL A 7 13.64 -0.45 10.77
C VAL A 7 14.52 0.79 11.04
N LYS A 8 14.38 1.41 12.22
CA LYS A 8 15.15 2.58 12.65
C LYS A 8 16.42 2.23 13.42
N ASP A 9 16.67 0.95 13.70
CA ASP A 9 17.83 0.50 14.46
C ASP A 9 19.08 0.42 13.56
N GLY A 10 19.75 1.57 13.43
CA GLY A 10 20.95 1.70 12.61
C GLY A 10 22.12 0.83 13.10
N ALA A 11 22.19 0.51 14.40
CA ALA A 11 23.26 -0.32 14.95
C ALA A 11 23.13 -1.77 14.48
N LYS A 12 21.91 -2.35 14.54
CA LYS A 12 21.64 -3.67 13.99
C LYS A 12 21.89 -3.74 12.48
N LEU A 13 21.44 -2.73 11.75
CA LEU A 13 21.62 -2.65 10.30
C LEU A 13 23.11 -2.62 9.91
N LEU A 14 23.90 -1.83 10.62
CA LEU A 14 25.35 -1.74 10.40
C LEU A 14 26.07 -3.04 10.78
N SER A 15 25.70 -3.65 11.92
CA SER A 15 26.24 -4.94 12.34
C SER A 15 25.96 -6.05 11.32
N LEU A 16 24.76 -6.09 10.74
CA LEU A 16 24.42 -7.05 9.70
C LEU A 16 25.25 -6.80 8.44
N ALA A 17 25.33 -5.54 7.98
CA ALA A 17 26.10 -5.18 6.79
C ALA A 17 27.59 -5.54 6.93
N GLN A 18 28.18 -5.38 8.12
CA GLN A 18 29.56 -5.78 8.40
C GLN A 18 29.78 -7.30 8.39
N GLY A 19 28.72 -8.08 8.65
CA GLY A 19 28.74 -9.53 8.56
C GLY A 19 28.73 -10.07 7.12
N LEU A 20 28.19 -9.30 6.17
CA LEU A 20 28.03 -9.69 4.76
C LEU A 20 29.15 -9.09 3.88
N ARG A 21 30.37 -9.60 4.03
CA ARG A 21 31.61 -9.02 3.48
C ARG A 21 31.71 -9.00 1.94
N SER A 22 31.00 -9.88 1.26
CA SER A 22 30.93 -10.01 -0.21
C SER A 22 29.97 -8.99 -0.85
N LEU A 23 29.08 -8.38 -0.06
CA LEU A 23 28.19 -7.32 -0.50
C LEU A 23 28.85 -5.96 -0.23
N LEU A 24 29.00 -5.17 -1.29
CA LEU A 24 29.63 -3.85 -1.19
C LEU A 24 28.61 -2.82 -0.71
N VAL A 25 28.77 -2.38 0.54
CA VAL A 25 27.98 -1.29 1.15
C VAL A 25 28.88 -0.05 1.30
N PRO A 26 29.05 0.78 0.25
CA PRO A 26 29.95 1.94 0.30
C PRO A 26 29.43 3.08 1.20
N SER A 27 28.13 3.12 1.49
CA SER A 27 27.52 4.18 2.32
C SER A 27 26.46 3.60 3.24
N PRO A 28 26.70 3.60 4.57
CA PRO A 28 25.69 3.22 5.56
C PRO A 28 24.43 4.10 5.50
N ASP A 29 24.58 5.37 5.14
CA ASP A 29 23.45 6.30 5.01
C ASP A 29 22.52 5.90 3.86
N VAL A 30 23.09 5.52 2.71
CA VAL A 30 22.31 5.01 1.56
C VAL A 30 21.63 3.70 1.93
N LEU A 31 22.28 2.82 2.70
CA LEU A 31 21.65 1.60 3.20
C LEU A 31 20.46 1.90 4.13
N ALA A 32 20.64 2.79 5.10
CA ALA A 32 19.56 3.20 6.00
C ALA A 32 18.40 3.85 5.24
N ASP A 33 18.68 4.68 4.22
CA ASP A 33 17.66 5.27 3.37
C ASP A 33 16.93 4.21 2.54
N THR A 34 17.67 3.26 1.95
CA THR A 34 17.12 2.14 1.18
C THR A 34 16.16 1.30 2.02
N VAL A 35 16.52 0.99 3.26
CA VAL A 35 15.65 0.26 4.21
C VAL A 35 14.38 1.06 4.51
N LYS A 36 14.48 2.38 4.69
CA LYS A 36 13.33 3.27 4.95
C LYS A 36 12.39 3.37 3.76
N GLU A 37 12.89 3.37 2.53
CA GLU A 37 12.06 3.45 1.32
C GLU A 37 11.48 2.07 0.92
N LEU A 38 12.24 0.98 1.12
CA LEU A 38 11.78 -0.37 0.79
C LEU A 38 10.66 -0.86 1.73
N HIS A 39 10.80 -0.65 3.04
CA HIS A 39 9.84 -1.12 4.03
C HIS A 39 8.37 -0.71 3.74
N PRO A 40 8.03 0.57 3.47
CA PRO A 40 6.66 0.94 3.12
C PRO A 40 6.22 0.34 1.78
N LEU A 41 7.08 0.21 0.78
CA LEU A 41 6.72 -0.42 -0.50
C LEU A 41 6.30 -1.87 -0.33
N VAL A 42 7.01 -2.65 0.48
CA VAL A 42 6.67 -4.05 0.79
C VAL A 42 5.31 -4.14 1.51
N ASN A 43 5.07 -3.26 2.49
CA ASN A 43 3.79 -3.19 3.21
C ASN A 43 2.59 -2.75 2.34
N LEU A 44 2.85 -1.93 1.32
CA LEU A 44 1.82 -1.45 0.41
C LEU A 44 1.46 -2.50 -0.65
N SER A 45 2.41 -3.36 -1.02
CA SER A 45 2.22 -4.34 -2.07
C SER A 45 1.18 -5.39 -1.71
N ASP A 46 0.14 -5.48 -2.55
CA ASP A 46 -0.97 -6.44 -2.46
C ASP A 46 -0.73 -7.71 -3.30
N LYS A 47 0.48 -7.87 -3.86
CA LYS A 47 0.82 -8.96 -4.79
C LYS A 47 2.29 -9.36 -4.68
N VAL A 48 2.58 -10.54 -5.21
CA VAL A 48 3.94 -10.99 -5.50
C VAL A 48 4.43 -10.31 -6.79
N LEU A 49 5.47 -9.47 -6.69
CA LEU A 49 5.99 -8.67 -7.80
C LEU A 49 7.48 -8.96 -8.04
N PRO A 50 8.02 -8.73 -9.25
CA PRO A 50 9.43 -8.97 -9.51
C PRO A 50 10.34 -8.17 -8.59
N LEU A 51 11.41 -8.79 -8.10
CA LEU A 51 12.38 -8.17 -7.21
C LEU A 51 12.98 -6.89 -7.83
N LYS A 52 13.30 -6.93 -9.13
CA LYS A 52 13.81 -5.78 -9.88
C LYS A 52 12.83 -4.61 -9.92
N SER A 53 11.52 -4.85 -9.86
CA SER A 53 10.52 -3.77 -9.79
C SER A 53 10.64 -2.96 -8.50
N TYR A 54 10.88 -3.63 -7.35
CA TYR A 54 11.10 -2.94 -6.07
C TYR A 54 12.43 -2.17 -6.08
N PHE A 55 13.49 -2.78 -6.60
CA PHE A 55 14.79 -2.11 -6.77
C PHE A 55 14.65 -0.83 -7.60
N ASN A 56 14.03 -0.92 -8.78
CA ASN A 56 13.80 0.23 -9.65
C ASN A 56 12.94 1.30 -8.96
N MET A 57 11.92 0.90 -8.20
CA MET A 57 11.07 1.83 -7.45
C MET A 57 11.84 2.56 -6.35
N VAL A 58 12.69 1.87 -5.58
CA VAL A 58 13.51 2.51 -4.55
C VAL A 58 14.48 3.51 -5.19
N GLN A 59 15.14 3.14 -6.28
CA GLN A 59 16.01 4.07 -7.02
C GLN A 59 15.24 5.28 -7.56
N ASP A 60 14.00 5.11 -8.04
CA ASP A 60 13.16 6.21 -8.54
C ASP A 60 12.77 7.18 -7.41
N ILE A 61 12.38 6.65 -6.24
CA ILE A 61 12.07 7.46 -5.05
C ILE A 61 13.30 8.25 -4.60
N GLN A 62 14.45 7.59 -4.45
CA GLN A 62 15.71 8.22 -4.05
C GLN A 62 16.14 9.28 -5.06
N ARG A 63 16.05 8.98 -6.36
CA ARG A 63 16.39 9.93 -7.43
C ARG A 63 15.52 11.17 -7.37
N THR A 64 14.20 10.99 -7.21
CA THR A 64 13.25 12.09 -7.09
C THR A 64 13.57 12.94 -5.84
N LYS A 65 13.72 12.30 -4.68
CA LYS A 65 14.04 12.93 -3.40
C LYS A 65 15.33 13.74 -3.44
N HIS A 66 16.41 13.15 -3.93
CA HIS A 66 17.73 13.79 -3.95
C HIS A 66 17.85 14.85 -5.04
N THR A 67 17.20 14.66 -6.19
CA THR A 67 17.12 15.71 -7.23
C THR A 67 16.40 16.93 -6.68
N HIS A 68 15.23 16.75 -6.03
CA HIS A 68 14.51 17.86 -5.40
C HIS A 68 15.32 18.56 -4.31
N ALA A 69 16.03 17.79 -3.47
CA ALA A 69 16.88 18.36 -2.43
C ALA A 69 18.05 19.16 -3.02
N ALA A 70 18.71 18.63 -4.05
CA ALA A 70 19.81 19.31 -4.74
C ALA A 70 19.34 20.60 -5.42
N MET A 71 18.19 20.58 -6.09
CA MET A 71 17.60 21.77 -6.71
C MET A 71 17.21 22.85 -5.69
N ARG A 72 16.78 22.47 -4.47
CA ARG A 72 16.46 23.42 -3.39
C ARG A 72 17.70 24.01 -2.73
N ALA A 73 18.76 23.23 -2.60
CA ALA A 73 20.02 23.66 -1.97
C ALA A 73 20.88 24.52 -2.90
N ALA A 74 20.69 24.39 -4.22
CA ALA A 74 21.38 25.19 -5.22
C ALA A 74 20.86 26.64 -5.20
N GLY A 75 21.62 27.54 -4.59
CA GLY A 75 21.37 29.00 -4.67
C GLY A 75 21.71 29.61 -6.03
N GLU A 76 22.38 28.85 -6.90
CA GLU A 76 22.75 29.18 -8.28
C GLU A 76 22.43 28.02 -9.22
N PRO A 77 22.28 28.25 -10.55
CA PRO A 77 21.99 27.18 -11.50
C PRO A 77 23.19 26.22 -11.63
N LEU A 78 23.21 25.16 -10.81
CA LEU A 78 24.08 24.00 -11.03
C LEU A 78 23.75 23.37 -12.39
N SER A 79 24.77 22.92 -13.11
CA SER A 79 24.56 22.15 -14.33
C SER A 79 23.77 20.87 -14.02
N ARG A 80 22.89 20.46 -14.94
CA ARG A 80 22.07 19.25 -14.77
C ARG A 80 22.95 18.02 -14.57
N GLU A 81 24.11 18.00 -15.19
CA GLU A 81 25.10 16.94 -15.09
C GLU A 81 25.70 16.84 -13.69
N ALA A 82 26.03 17.97 -13.05
CA ALA A 82 26.56 17.99 -11.69
C ALA A 82 25.51 17.51 -10.67
N VAL A 83 24.26 17.92 -10.83
CA VAL A 83 23.13 17.44 -10.02
C VAL A 83 22.97 15.94 -10.21
N GLN A 84 22.96 15.45 -11.46
CA GLN A 84 22.76 14.04 -11.76
C GLN A 84 23.89 13.18 -11.17
N GLN A 85 25.16 13.61 -11.28
CA GLN A 85 26.30 12.90 -10.69
C GLN A 85 26.21 12.85 -9.16
N GLY A 86 25.86 13.97 -8.51
CA GLY A 86 25.67 14.03 -7.07
C GLY A 86 24.54 13.13 -6.57
N VAL A 87 23.44 13.06 -7.33
CA VAL A 87 22.30 12.17 -7.04
C VAL A 87 22.67 10.70 -7.21
N SER A 88 23.39 10.34 -8.27
CA SER A 88 23.78 8.94 -8.54
C SER A 88 24.56 8.30 -7.38
N ARG A 89 25.39 9.07 -6.67
CA ARG A 89 26.14 8.58 -5.49
C ARG A 89 25.26 8.29 -4.27
N LYS A 90 24.02 8.78 -4.27
CA LYS A 90 23.04 8.59 -3.18
C LYS A 90 21.99 7.53 -3.50
N LEU A 91 22.05 6.93 -4.70
CA LEU A 91 21.13 5.86 -5.08
C LEU A 91 21.61 4.52 -4.54
N CYS A 92 20.66 3.65 -4.19
CA CYS A 92 20.96 2.29 -3.78
C CYS A 92 21.62 1.51 -4.92
N THR A 93 22.68 0.78 -4.59
CA THR A 93 23.24 -0.26 -5.45
C THR A 93 22.51 -1.58 -5.23
N GLU A 94 22.73 -2.55 -6.10
CA GLU A 94 22.15 -3.90 -6.00
C GLU A 94 22.56 -4.59 -4.69
N ASP A 95 23.84 -4.48 -4.32
CA ASP A 95 24.34 -5.04 -3.05
C ASP A 95 23.67 -4.37 -1.84
N ILE A 96 23.56 -3.03 -1.82
CA ILE A 96 22.85 -2.30 -0.76
C ILE A 96 21.39 -2.76 -0.67
N PHE A 97 20.73 -2.90 -1.81
CA PHE A 97 19.33 -3.33 -1.87
C PHE A 97 19.16 -4.76 -1.33
N MET A 98 20.10 -5.67 -1.62
CA MET A 98 20.05 -7.04 -1.09
C MET A 98 20.30 -7.09 0.42
N VAL A 99 21.22 -6.27 0.94
CA VAL A 99 21.39 -6.12 2.41
C VAL A 99 20.11 -5.58 3.04
N ALA A 100 19.46 -4.59 2.41
CA ALA A 100 18.18 -4.08 2.89
C ALA A 100 17.07 -5.15 2.90
N CYS A 101 17.02 -6.01 1.87
CA CYS A 101 16.08 -7.15 1.82
C CYS A 101 16.35 -8.15 2.94
N SER A 102 17.62 -8.52 3.14
CA SER A 102 18.04 -9.43 4.24
C SER A 102 17.68 -8.84 5.60
N PHE A 103 18.02 -7.57 5.83
CA PHE A 103 17.68 -6.87 7.07
C PHE A 103 16.18 -6.84 7.32
N LEU A 104 15.37 -6.53 6.31
CA LEU A 104 13.92 -6.49 6.46
C LEU A 104 13.27 -7.88 6.56
N GLU A 105 14.01 -8.96 6.36
CA GLU A 105 13.51 -10.34 6.37
C GLU A 105 12.32 -10.48 5.43
N VAL A 106 12.48 -9.99 4.20
CA VAL A 106 11.47 -10.13 3.14
C VAL A 106 11.55 -11.51 2.52
N GLU A 107 10.41 -12.04 2.06
CA GLU A 107 10.41 -13.31 1.34
C GLU A 107 10.67 -13.11 -0.15
N ILE A 108 11.71 -13.76 -0.66
CA ILE A 108 12.05 -13.76 -2.09
C ILE A 108 11.93 -15.19 -2.62
N GLY A 109 11.03 -15.38 -3.58
CA GLY A 109 10.85 -16.65 -4.29
C GLY A 109 11.44 -16.61 -5.70
N LYS A 110 11.72 -17.78 -6.26
CA LYS A 110 12.15 -17.94 -7.65
C LYS A 110 11.09 -18.66 -8.48
N GLN A 111 10.76 -18.10 -9.66
CA GLN A 111 9.96 -18.81 -10.66
C GLN A 111 10.56 -18.59 -12.05
N GLY A 112 11.07 -19.68 -12.64
CA GLY A 112 11.83 -19.61 -13.89
C GLY A 112 13.11 -18.81 -13.71
N SER A 113 13.35 -17.82 -14.58
CA SER A 113 14.50 -16.91 -14.50
C SER A 113 14.26 -15.66 -13.64
N VAL A 114 13.06 -15.49 -13.09
CA VAL A 114 12.66 -14.24 -12.40
C VAL A 114 12.54 -14.48 -10.90
N TYR A 115 13.12 -13.56 -10.13
CA TYR A 115 12.99 -13.49 -8.68
C TYR A 115 11.85 -12.56 -8.31
N TYR A 116 11.06 -12.95 -7.32
CA TYR A 116 9.86 -12.27 -6.90
C TYR A 116 9.91 -11.99 -5.41
N LEU A 117 9.52 -10.77 -5.02
CA LEU A 117 9.40 -10.36 -3.63
C LEU A 117 7.92 -10.35 -3.24
N SER A 118 7.62 -10.96 -2.10
CA SER A 118 6.27 -11.00 -1.53
C SER A 118 5.93 -9.71 -0.79
N GLY A 119 4.76 -9.18 -1.08
CA GLY A 119 4.20 -8.07 -0.30
C GLY A 119 3.75 -8.54 1.08
N GLU A 120 3.60 -7.59 1.99
CA GLU A 120 3.18 -7.82 3.39
C GLU A 120 1.81 -7.17 3.68
N SER A 121 1.09 -6.75 2.64
CA SER A 121 -0.27 -6.22 2.79
C SER A 121 -1.23 -7.32 3.27
N PRO A 122 -2.22 -7.04 4.14
CA PRO A 122 -3.33 -7.95 4.42
C PRO A 122 -4.15 -8.34 3.17
N ASP A 123 -4.10 -7.51 2.12
CA ASP A 123 -4.72 -7.80 0.82
C ASP A 123 -3.85 -8.70 -0.06
N PHE A 124 -2.68 -9.12 0.45
CA PHE A 124 -1.75 -9.98 -0.24
C PHE A 124 -2.43 -11.30 -0.59
N LYS A 125 -2.52 -11.56 -1.89
CA LYS A 125 -2.97 -12.84 -2.40
C LYS A 125 -1.75 -13.69 -2.66
N GLU A 126 -1.61 -14.76 -1.89
CA GLU A 126 -0.57 -15.74 -2.12
C GLU A 126 -0.70 -16.30 -3.54
N THR A 127 0.44 -16.41 -4.23
CA THR A 127 0.47 -16.90 -5.61
C THR A 127 1.50 -18.02 -5.73
N LYS A 128 1.40 -18.80 -6.82
CA LYS A 128 2.41 -19.83 -7.14
C LYS A 128 3.83 -19.27 -7.29
N LYS A 129 3.98 -17.95 -7.47
CA LYS A 129 5.26 -17.27 -7.62
C LYS A 129 6.10 -17.25 -6.34
N ASN A 130 5.48 -17.43 -5.17
CA ASN A 130 6.16 -17.40 -3.86
C ASN A 130 6.50 -18.79 -3.28
N ARG A 131 6.35 -19.88 -4.06
CA ARG A 131 6.30 -21.24 -3.48
C ARG A 131 7.62 -21.84 -3.00
N ASN A 132 8.75 -21.13 -3.06
CA ASN A 132 10.05 -21.61 -2.57
C ASN A 132 10.88 -20.39 -2.15
N PRO A 133 10.77 -19.94 -0.89
CA PRO A 133 11.54 -18.80 -0.40
C PRO A 133 13.03 -19.14 -0.36
N LEU A 134 13.86 -18.18 -0.77
CA LEU A 134 15.30 -18.24 -0.68
C LEU A 134 15.76 -17.81 0.71
N ASP A 135 16.84 -18.42 1.20
CA ASP A 135 17.46 -18.03 2.47
C ASP A 135 18.25 -16.73 2.30
N LEU A 136 17.74 -15.63 2.85
CA LEU A 136 18.40 -14.32 2.80
C LEU A 136 19.43 -14.12 3.92
N SER A 137 19.65 -15.11 4.78
CA SER A 137 20.79 -15.12 5.71
C SER A 137 22.06 -15.65 5.04
N ASP A 138 21.93 -16.41 3.94
CA ASP A 138 23.06 -16.90 3.15
C ASP A 138 23.61 -15.80 2.24
N GLU A 139 24.84 -15.41 2.53
CA GLU A 139 25.60 -14.42 1.80
C GLU A 139 25.79 -14.78 0.31
N VAL A 140 25.97 -16.06 -0.02
CA VAL A 140 26.14 -16.52 -1.42
C VAL A 140 24.85 -16.31 -2.21
N VAL A 141 23.70 -16.60 -1.58
CA VAL A 141 22.38 -16.37 -2.16
C VAL A 141 22.16 -14.88 -2.42
N LEU A 142 22.46 -14.03 -1.43
CA LEU A 142 22.34 -12.57 -1.59
C LEU A 142 23.21 -12.05 -2.72
N LYS A 143 24.45 -12.53 -2.83
CA LYS A 143 25.36 -12.10 -3.89
C LYS A 143 24.86 -12.54 -5.28
N SER A 144 24.35 -13.76 -5.39
CA SER A 144 23.74 -14.26 -6.62
C SER A 144 22.54 -13.40 -7.06
N LEU A 145 21.66 -13.05 -6.12
CA LEU A 145 20.51 -12.17 -6.37
C LEU A 145 20.96 -10.77 -6.81
N SER A 146 21.95 -10.19 -6.12
CA SER A 146 22.53 -8.90 -6.48
C SER A 146 23.09 -8.89 -7.91
N SER A 147 23.87 -9.91 -8.29
CA SER A 147 24.37 -10.05 -9.67
C SER A 147 23.22 -10.18 -10.70
N GLY A 148 22.15 -10.88 -10.35
CA GLY A 148 20.95 -10.98 -11.19
C GLY A 148 20.20 -9.65 -11.35
N LEU A 149 20.20 -8.80 -10.32
CA LEU A 149 19.65 -7.44 -10.39
C LEU A 149 20.51 -6.54 -11.27
N ALA A 150 21.84 -6.70 -11.25
CA ALA A 150 22.76 -5.88 -12.04
C ALA A 150 22.67 -6.12 -13.55
N ARG A 151 22.06 -7.24 -13.97
CA ARG A 151 21.85 -7.55 -15.40
C ARG A 151 21.08 -6.41 -16.09
N PRO A 152 21.59 -5.84 -17.20
CA PRO A 152 20.89 -4.82 -17.98
C PRO A 152 19.55 -5.32 -18.52
N ASP A 153 18.56 -4.42 -18.59
CA ASP A 153 17.23 -4.79 -19.10
C ASP A 153 17.26 -5.16 -20.60
N THR A 154 18.21 -4.64 -21.36
CA THR A 154 18.46 -5.05 -22.77
C THR A 154 18.71 -6.53 -22.90
N ASP A 155 19.40 -7.09 -21.91
CA ASP A 155 19.83 -8.49 -21.89
C ASP A 155 18.73 -9.39 -21.33
N ARG A 156 17.67 -8.81 -20.74
CA ARG A 156 16.51 -9.55 -20.22
C ARG A 156 15.56 -9.92 -21.36
N GLY A 157 14.96 -11.10 -21.24
CA GLY A 157 13.92 -11.54 -22.18
C GLY A 157 12.68 -10.64 -22.13
N ALA A 158 11.96 -10.53 -23.24
CA ALA A 158 10.78 -9.66 -23.33
C ALA A 158 9.71 -9.95 -22.26
N VAL A 159 9.53 -11.23 -21.91
CA VAL A 159 8.59 -11.66 -20.85
C VAL A 159 9.02 -11.12 -19.48
N GLU A 160 10.30 -11.24 -19.15
CA GLU A 160 10.85 -10.77 -17.87
C GLU A 160 10.73 -9.25 -17.76
N ARG A 161 11.12 -8.52 -18.82
CA ARG A 161 10.94 -7.05 -18.88
C ARG A 161 9.49 -6.65 -18.67
N GLY A 162 8.55 -7.24 -19.40
CA GLY A 162 7.12 -6.91 -19.28
C GLY A 162 6.58 -7.14 -17.86
N GLN A 163 7.07 -8.18 -17.16
CA GLN A 163 6.72 -8.40 -15.77
C GLN A 163 7.33 -7.34 -14.85
N ILE A 164 8.59 -6.97 -15.06
CA ILE A 164 9.28 -5.93 -14.28
C ILE A 164 8.58 -4.58 -14.43
N ASP A 165 8.26 -4.18 -15.67
CA ASP A 165 7.58 -2.92 -15.98
C ASP A 165 6.17 -2.89 -15.38
N SER A 166 5.42 -3.99 -15.52
CA SER A 166 4.09 -4.11 -14.91
C SER A 166 4.15 -4.00 -13.39
N GLY A 167 5.13 -4.68 -12.76
CA GLY A 167 5.34 -4.61 -11.31
C GLY A 167 5.75 -3.22 -10.84
N PHE A 168 6.64 -2.55 -11.58
CA PHE A 168 7.08 -1.19 -11.28
C PHE A 168 5.91 -0.21 -11.36
N ASN A 169 5.15 -0.23 -12.47
CA ASN A 169 3.98 0.63 -12.64
C ASN A 169 2.92 0.40 -11.56
N HIS A 170 2.75 -0.85 -11.11
CA HIS A 170 1.86 -1.17 -10.00
C HIS A 170 2.36 -0.57 -8.67
N LEU A 171 3.65 -0.66 -8.36
CA LEU A 171 4.25 -0.04 -7.17
C LEU A 171 4.15 1.49 -7.22
N VAL A 172 4.41 2.11 -8.37
CA VAL A 172 4.21 3.55 -8.59
C VAL A 172 2.77 3.93 -8.27
N ARG A 173 1.80 3.15 -8.77
CA ARG A 173 0.38 3.40 -8.50
C ARG A 173 0.06 3.28 -7.01
N LEU A 174 0.55 2.25 -6.33
CA LEU A 174 0.35 2.06 -4.90
C LEU A 174 0.93 3.22 -4.07
N ASN A 175 2.15 3.66 -4.41
CA ASN A 175 2.80 4.78 -3.74
C ASN A 175 2.04 6.10 -3.95
N GLN A 176 1.58 6.37 -5.18
CA GLN A 176 0.73 7.53 -5.47
C GLN A 176 -0.57 7.52 -4.67
N LEU A 177 -1.25 6.36 -4.62
CA LEU A 177 -2.49 6.22 -3.84
C LEU A 177 -2.23 6.41 -2.35
N HIS A 178 -1.11 5.91 -1.83
CA HIS A 178 -0.72 6.12 -0.44
C HIS A 178 -0.51 7.61 -0.11
N ASN A 179 0.10 8.37 -1.02
CA ASN A 179 0.26 9.82 -0.84
C ASN A 179 -1.10 10.55 -0.90
N LEU A 180 -1.97 10.21 -1.85
CA LEU A 180 -3.31 10.77 -1.98
C LEU A 180 -4.23 10.41 -0.80
N MET A 181 -4.01 9.24 -0.21
CA MET A 181 -4.75 8.74 0.95
C MET A 181 -4.68 9.72 2.12
N LEU A 182 -3.48 10.21 2.45
CA LEU A 182 -3.27 11.11 3.59
C LEU A 182 -4.11 12.38 3.46
N GLU A 183 -4.08 13.00 2.28
CA GLU A 183 -4.84 14.20 1.99
C GLU A 183 -6.35 13.92 1.91
N SER A 184 -6.75 12.79 1.31
CA SER A 184 -8.15 12.38 1.22
C SER A 184 -8.76 12.18 2.60
N VAL A 185 -8.05 11.50 3.51
CA VAL A 185 -8.52 11.30 4.88
C VAL A 185 -8.58 12.63 5.63
N ARG A 186 -7.59 13.51 5.45
CA ARG A 186 -7.60 14.86 6.05
C ARG A 186 -8.85 15.64 5.64
N LEU A 187 -9.20 15.64 4.36
CA LEU A 187 -10.40 16.31 3.84
C LEU A 187 -11.68 15.71 4.41
N MET A 188 -11.80 14.37 4.40
CA MET A 188 -12.99 13.68 4.92
C MET A 188 -13.18 13.87 6.42
N LYS A 189 -12.10 14.07 7.19
CA LYS A 189 -12.19 14.43 8.62
C LYS A 189 -12.59 15.88 8.84
N ALA A 190 -12.23 16.78 7.92
CA ALA A 190 -12.57 18.19 8.01
C ALA A 190 -14.03 18.48 7.61
N ASP A 191 -14.58 17.70 6.67
CA ASP A 191 -15.96 17.82 6.21
C ASP A 191 -16.63 16.44 6.10
N GLU A 192 -17.51 16.12 7.07
CA GLU A 192 -18.26 14.86 7.10
C GLU A 192 -19.26 14.70 5.94
N ARG A 193 -19.56 15.76 5.18
CA ARG A 193 -20.46 15.72 4.03
C ARG A 193 -19.77 15.22 2.77
N LEU A 194 -18.43 15.22 2.73
CA LEU A 194 -17.67 14.76 1.58
C LEU A 194 -17.95 13.28 1.32
N THR A 195 -18.50 13.00 0.14
CA THR A 195 -18.80 11.65 -0.27
C THR A 195 -17.62 11.03 -1.01
N LYS A 196 -17.68 9.71 -1.19
CA LYS A 196 -16.79 8.98 -2.11
C LYS A 196 -16.73 9.60 -3.50
N VAL A 197 -17.85 10.10 -4.02
CA VAL A 197 -17.91 10.68 -5.38
C VAL A 197 -17.09 11.97 -5.45
N ASP A 198 -17.14 12.78 -4.39
CA ASP A 198 -16.44 14.07 -4.34
C ASP A 198 -14.93 13.87 -4.28
N ILE A 199 -14.46 12.96 -3.43
CA ILE A 199 -13.04 12.60 -3.34
C ILE A 199 -12.52 12.05 -4.67
N ARG A 200 -13.28 11.16 -5.32
CA ARG A 200 -12.91 10.60 -6.62
C ARG A 200 -12.80 11.65 -7.71
N LYS A 201 -13.75 12.59 -7.77
CA LYS A 201 -13.73 13.71 -8.71
C LYS A 201 -12.55 14.64 -8.43
N LYS A 202 -12.31 14.98 -7.16
CA LYS A 202 -11.24 15.89 -6.75
C LYS A 202 -9.85 15.40 -7.16
N PHE A 203 -9.57 14.11 -6.97
CA PHE A 203 -8.26 13.53 -7.29
C PHE A 203 -8.21 12.80 -8.63
N ASN A 204 -9.29 12.83 -9.41
CA ASN A 204 -9.43 12.12 -10.68
C ASN A 204 -9.01 10.63 -10.59
N ILE A 205 -9.56 9.91 -9.61
CA ILE A 205 -9.25 8.49 -9.37
C ILE A 205 -10.43 7.56 -9.68
N SER A 206 -10.10 6.34 -10.13
CA SER A 206 -11.11 5.31 -10.39
C SER A 206 -11.81 4.87 -9.11
N HIS A 207 -12.93 4.15 -9.25
CA HIS A 207 -13.61 3.55 -8.10
C HIS A 207 -12.70 2.55 -7.37
N THR A 208 -11.99 1.71 -8.13
CA THR A 208 -11.08 0.69 -7.60
C THR A 208 -9.91 1.32 -6.85
N ASP A 209 -9.34 2.40 -7.38
CA ASP A 209 -8.26 3.14 -6.72
C ASP A 209 -8.73 3.78 -5.42
N TYR A 210 -9.94 4.35 -5.41
CA TYR A 210 -10.54 4.87 -4.18
C TYR A 210 -10.70 3.77 -3.12
N GLU A 211 -11.26 2.61 -3.48
CA GLU A 211 -11.41 1.52 -2.51
C GLU A 211 -10.08 1.03 -1.98
N ARG A 212 -9.08 0.88 -2.85
CA ARG A 212 -7.72 0.51 -2.44
C ARG A 212 -7.10 1.55 -1.51
N MET A 213 -7.23 2.83 -1.84
CA MET A 213 -6.77 3.95 -1.02
C MET A 213 -7.46 3.94 0.36
N MET A 214 -8.76 3.70 0.42
CA MET A 214 -9.49 3.62 1.70
C MET A 214 -9.11 2.37 2.48
N SER A 215 -8.82 1.24 1.84
CA SER A 215 -8.26 0.06 2.50
C SER A 215 -6.89 0.36 3.11
N MET A 216 -6.00 1.07 2.40
CA MET A 216 -4.74 1.56 2.98
C MET A 216 -4.99 2.44 4.20
N ALA A 217 -5.95 3.38 4.14
CA ALA A 217 -6.25 4.29 5.25
C ALA A 217 -6.74 3.56 6.50
N ARG A 218 -7.56 2.52 6.31
CA ARG A 218 -8.04 1.66 7.40
C ARG A 218 -6.89 0.94 8.08
N ARG A 219 -5.97 0.35 7.30
CA ARG A 219 -4.79 -0.36 7.82
C ARG A 219 -3.86 0.55 8.60
N SER A 220 -3.67 1.78 8.13
CA SER A 220 -2.86 2.77 8.84
C SER A 220 -3.57 3.39 10.06
N GLY A 221 -4.77 2.92 10.42
CA GLY A 221 -5.55 3.44 11.56
C GLY A 221 -6.03 4.88 11.36
N LEU A 222 -5.95 5.42 10.14
CA LEU A 222 -6.30 6.81 9.86
C LEU A 222 -7.81 7.02 9.83
N ILE A 223 -8.55 5.99 9.45
CA ILE A 223 -10.01 5.93 9.51
C ILE A 223 -10.40 4.68 10.29
N SER A 224 -11.24 4.87 11.30
CA SER A 224 -11.91 3.74 11.93
C SER A 224 -12.99 3.23 10.99
N PHE A 225 -13.29 1.94 11.07
CA PHE A 225 -14.62 1.50 10.69
C PHE A 225 -15.60 2.37 11.49
N ARG A 226 -16.35 3.26 10.82
CA ARG A 226 -17.78 3.36 11.14
C ARG A 226 -18.38 2.00 10.77
N ASN A 227 -18.01 0.94 11.51
CA ASN A 227 -19.05 0.15 12.10
C ASN A 227 -19.80 1.24 12.85
N ARG A 228 -20.94 1.68 12.31
CA ARG A 228 -22.03 1.98 13.22
C ARG A 228 -22.03 0.75 14.10
N LYS A 229 -21.42 0.82 15.30
CA LYS A 229 -21.50 -0.27 16.27
C LYS A 229 -22.98 -0.57 16.22
N LYS A 230 -23.36 -1.76 15.73
CA LYS A 230 -24.73 -2.21 15.97
C LYS A 230 -24.81 -2.11 17.47
N ASP A 231 -25.57 -1.12 17.92
CA ASP A 231 -25.76 -0.91 19.34
C ASP A 231 -26.17 -2.31 19.86
N PRO A 232 -25.45 -2.88 20.83
CA PRO A 232 -25.77 -4.22 21.30
C PRO A 232 -27.22 -4.34 21.79
N SER A 233 -27.86 -3.21 22.10
CA SER A 233 -29.30 -3.12 22.41
C SER A 233 -30.21 -3.12 21.17
N ASN A 234 -29.67 -2.96 19.97
CA ASN A 234 -30.37 -2.93 18.68
C ASN A 234 -30.61 -4.36 18.12
N ALA A 235 -31.04 -5.25 19.01
CA ALA A 235 -31.45 -6.62 18.72
C ALA A 235 -32.97 -6.71 18.89
N TYR A 236 -33.71 -6.08 17.97
CA TYR A 236 -35.16 -6.18 17.94
C TYR A 236 -35.57 -7.46 17.20
N THR A 237 -36.29 -8.34 17.88
CA THR A 237 -36.95 -9.48 17.24
C THR A 237 -38.37 -9.08 16.89
N LEU A 238 -38.70 -9.12 15.60
CA LEU A 238 -40.09 -9.02 15.18
C LEU A 238 -40.82 -10.30 15.59
N ARG A 239 -42.03 -10.16 16.11
CA ARG A 239 -42.96 -11.31 16.23
C ARG A 239 -43.17 -11.93 14.85
N ASN A 240 -43.35 -13.25 14.80
CA ASN A 240 -43.45 -14.01 13.55
C ASN A 240 -44.51 -13.43 12.59
N ASP A 241 -45.70 -13.13 13.10
CA ASP A 241 -46.80 -12.57 12.29
C ASP A 241 -46.43 -11.21 11.66
N ASN A 242 -45.68 -10.38 12.39
CA ASN A 242 -45.20 -9.09 11.86
C ASN A 242 -44.09 -9.29 10.83
N HIS A 243 -43.22 -10.28 11.03
CA HIS A 243 -42.19 -10.61 10.06
C HIS A 243 -42.78 -11.13 8.74
N GLU A 244 -43.82 -11.96 8.81
CA GLU A 244 -44.53 -12.47 7.63
C GLU A 244 -45.20 -11.33 6.85
N ARG A 245 -45.91 -10.44 7.54
CA ARG A 245 -46.51 -9.25 6.92
C ARG A 245 -45.49 -8.33 6.25
N VAL A 246 -44.39 -8.04 6.93
CA VAL A 246 -43.29 -7.23 6.36
C VAL A 246 -42.70 -7.93 5.14
N SER A 247 -42.53 -9.25 5.18
CA SER A 247 -41.98 -10.03 4.07
C SER A 247 -42.93 -10.10 2.87
N GLU A 248 -44.23 -10.18 3.10
CA GLU A 248 -45.25 -10.13 2.05
C GLU A 248 -45.27 -8.76 1.36
N HIS A 249 -45.31 -7.67 2.14
CA HIS A 249 -45.19 -6.32 1.58
C HIS A 249 -43.86 -6.12 0.85
N ALA A 250 -42.75 -6.63 1.40
CA ALA A 250 -41.45 -6.53 0.76
C ALA A 250 -41.44 -7.18 -0.63
N LYS A 251 -42.06 -8.36 -0.79
CA LYS A 251 -42.23 -9.03 -2.08
C LYS A 251 -43.06 -8.19 -3.06
N ASN A 252 -44.19 -7.65 -2.61
CA ASN A 252 -45.10 -6.86 -3.45
C ASN A 252 -44.45 -5.56 -3.98
N PHE A 253 -43.50 -4.98 -3.23
CA PHE A 253 -42.78 -3.77 -3.62
C PHE A 253 -41.36 -4.02 -4.16
N GLY A 254 -40.95 -5.28 -4.36
CA GLY A 254 -39.60 -5.62 -4.85
C GLY A 254 -38.48 -5.11 -3.93
N HIS A 255 -38.69 -5.18 -2.61
CA HIS A 255 -37.73 -4.74 -1.60
C HIS A 255 -37.27 -5.92 -0.74
N THR A 256 -36.15 -5.75 -0.04
CA THR A 256 -35.77 -6.68 1.03
C THR A 256 -36.66 -6.43 2.26
N PRO A 257 -36.97 -7.47 3.07
CA PRO A 257 -37.75 -7.30 4.30
C PRO A 257 -37.20 -6.22 5.23
N GLN A 258 -35.87 -6.11 5.34
CA GLN A 258 -35.22 -5.07 6.13
C GLN A 258 -35.49 -3.65 5.59
N LYS A 259 -35.40 -3.46 4.27
CA LYS A 259 -35.67 -2.15 3.64
C LYS A 259 -37.15 -1.78 3.79
N MET A 260 -38.05 -2.77 3.65
CA MET A 260 -39.48 -2.57 3.83
C MET A 260 -39.82 -2.20 5.28
N LEU A 261 -39.24 -2.88 6.27
CA LEU A 261 -39.44 -2.58 7.68
C LEU A 261 -39.05 -1.14 8.01
N ASN A 262 -37.87 -0.70 7.56
CA ASN A 262 -37.42 0.67 7.80
C ASN A 262 -38.38 1.69 7.18
N LYS A 263 -38.85 1.46 5.95
CA LYS A 263 -39.83 2.33 5.29
C LYS A 263 -41.14 2.42 6.07
N ILE A 264 -41.67 1.29 6.53
CA ILE A 264 -42.90 1.25 7.35
C ILE A 264 -42.71 2.04 8.65
N LEU A 265 -41.56 1.89 9.30
CA LEU A 265 -41.25 2.63 10.52
C LEU A 265 -41.10 4.14 10.26
N ASP A 266 -40.42 4.52 9.18
CA ASP A 266 -40.27 5.92 8.78
C ASP A 266 -41.64 6.57 8.50
N ASP A 267 -42.51 5.89 7.76
CA ASP A 267 -43.88 6.34 7.48
C ASP A 267 -44.71 6.43 8.77
N PHE A 268 -44.58 5.47 9.67
CA PHE A 268 -45.27 5.44 10.95
C PHE A 268 -44.85 6.57 11.90
N PHE A 269 -43.54 6.78 12.08
CA PHE A 269 -43.04 7.89 12.89
C PHE A 269 -43.40 9.24 12.27
N GLY A 270 -43.36 9.37 10.94
CA GLY A 270 -43.82 10.56 10.25
C GLY A 270 -45.31 10.86 10.50
N MET A 271 -46.17 9.85 10.61
CA MET A 271 -47.57 10.02 10.99
C MET A 271 -47.73 10.46 12.46
N LEU A 272 -46.97 9.85 13.38
CA LEU A 272 -47.00 10.22 14.80
C LEU A 272 -46.56 11.66 15.04
N GLU A 273 -45.49 12.11 14.38
CA GLU A 273 -45.00 13.48 14.48
C GLU A 273 -46.00 14.49 13.92
N LYS A 274 -46.66 14.16 12.79
CA LYS A 274 -47.74 15.01 12.24
C LYS A 274 -48.93 15.09 13.17
N ARG A 275 -49.34 13.97 13.79
CA ARG A 275 -50.45 13.95 14.75
C ARG A 275 -50.14 14.78 15.99
N LYS A 276 -48.92 14.66 16.52
CA LYS A 276 -48.46 15.44 17.68
C LYS A 276 -48.44 16.95 17.42
N LYS A 277 -48.07 17.37 16.21
CA LYS A 277 -48.15 18.79 15.76
C LYS A 277 -49.58 19.33 15.58
N HIS A 278 -50.59 18.47 15.56
CA HIS A 278 -52.00 18.87 15.49
C HIS A 278 -52.69 18.86 16.86
N GLU A 279 -52.02 18.36 17.90
CA GLU A 279 -52.51 18.33 19.29
C GLU A 279 -51.92 19.48 20.15
N ASP A 280 -50.90 20.19 19.64
CA ASP A 280 -50.38 21.47 20.14
C ASP A 280 -50.99 22.65 19.34
#